data_AF-A0A7M7MVF4-F1
#
_entry.id   AF-A0A7M7MVF4-F1
#
_cell.length_a   1.000
_cell.length_b   1.000
_cell.length_c   1.000
_cell.angle_alpha   90.00
_cell.angle_beta   90.00
_cell.angle_gamma   90.00
#
_symmetry.space_group_name_H-M   'P 1'
#
loop_
_entity.id
_entity.type
_entity.pdbx_description
1 polymer ?
#
loop_
_entity_poly.entity_id
_entity_poly.type
_entity_poly.pdbx_seq_one_letter_code
_entity_poly.pdbx_strand_id
1 'polypeptide(L)'
;MAEARWRHVSRARRGFATRCYYYEMLSTCSIMLFRRLSRYLALYSRLIDAEVGQNATRHLSITPRLAIFSFSRRVPDRRHDGGQGENVEGAFIIPFVLMLITMGLPIFFLELAVGQYSGLGPNEAFKRMAPALEGLGYCTLIVILLVMVYYMVIVAWTLFYTFLSFLPKLSWAYCDNDFNTNHCYSGLQEIQCQTDDPETIFYNKSCISASHVCRSFDFDDGNITHCFKADKVELLRNLYTRILSSEEYFNDYVLGIRGATWEHFGGVRWELLGCLTLAWIICFLCLMRGVQSIGKIVYFTALFPYAMLIALLIRGVTLEGALDGSLWFIMPKWSTLQSTNVWADAASQVFYSLGIGCGSLITLSSYSNFNNNCHRDAIFVTFTNLATSIFAGFVIFSIMGFLARQMGVSVEEVIQSGAALAFIAYPEAVVRMPLPNVWAVLFFVMLFILGIGSQVVFVYQIYTYEMPRYGKYIFPNWANAIGILIGLSTLAPMPLFFIRRVWKGPRDRSMFRPKKTWGPAVEKSKDTVSTVSVKVSEPLGNHETQENTAV
;
A
#
# COMPACT_ATOMS: atom_id res chain seq x y z
N MET A 1 -70.77 2.31 -4.29
CA MET A 1 -69.61 1.44 -4.67
C MET A 1 -68.52 2.25 -5.40
N ALA A 2 -68.08 3.39 -4.85
CA ALA A 2 -67.04 4.23 -5.48
C ALA A 2 -66.12 4.96 -4.48
N GLU A 3 -66.14 4.61 -3.18
CA GLU A 3 -65.30 5.26 -2.16
C GLU A 3 -64.26 4.33 -1.50
N ALA A 4 -64.23 3.04 -1.85
CA ALA A 4 -63.27 2.08 -1.28
C ALA A 4 -61.94 1.97 -2.06
N ARG A 5 -61.80 2.62 -3.23
CA ARG A 5 -60.62 2.43 -4.12
C ARG A 5 -59.53 3.49 -3.99
N TRP A 6 -59.72 4.53 -3.17
CA TRP A 6 -58.77 5.64 -3.01
C TRP A 6 -57.84 5.55 -1.78
N ARG A 7 -58.05 4.59 -0.87
CA ARG A 7 -57.20 4.44 0.33
C ARG A 7 -55.96 3.55 0.14
N HIS A 8 -55.83 2.85 -0.98
CA HIS A 8 -54.66 1.99 -1.25
C HIS A 8 -53.56 2.64 -2.12
N VAL A 9 -53.80 3.80 -2.74
CA VAL A 9 -52.79 4.49 -3.57
C VAL A 9 -52.00 5.55 -2.78
N SER A 10 -52.46 5.96 -1.59
CA SER A 10 -51.83 7.02 -0.78
C SER A 10 -50.73 6.53 0.19
N ARG A 11 -50.53 5.21 0.33
CA ARG A 11 -49.38 4.64 1.07
C ARG A 11 -48.16 4.32 0.18
N ALA A 12 -48.33 4.21 -1.14
CA ALA A 12 -47.21 3.94 -2.06
C ALA A 12 -46.38 5.19 -2.44
N ARG A 13 -46.96 6.40 -2.36
CA ARG A 13 -46.23 7.66 -2.70
C ARG A 13 -45.37 8.23 -1.56
N ARG A 14 -45.52 7.75 -0.32
CA ARG A 14 -44.65 8.17 0.80
C ARG A 14 -43.36 7.34 0.93
N GLY A 15 -43.21 6.25 0.16
CA GLY A 15 -41.98 5.46 0.10
C GLY A 15 -41.00 5.86 -1.01
N PHE A 16 -41.45 6.61 -2.02
CA PHE A 16 -40.62 7.00 -3.16
C PHE A 16 -40.00 8.41 -3.00
N ALA A 17 -40.67 9.32 -2.30
CA ALA A 17 -40.15 10.67 -2.05
C ALA A 17 -38.96 10.68 -1.06
N THR A 18 -38.89 9.71 -0.14
CA THR A 18 -37.80 9.60 0.85
C THR A 18 -36.55 8.91 0.28
N ARG A 19 -36.65 8.22 -0.87
CA ARG A 19 -35.49 7.64 -1.58
C ARG A 19 -34.81 8.59 -2.56
N CYS A 20 -35.52 9.59 -3.11
CA CYS A 20 -34.90 10.62 -3.94
C CYS A 20 -34.15 11.70 -3.13
N TYR A 21 -34.57 12.00 -1.90
CA TYR A 21 -33.89 13.00 -1.07
C TYR A 21 -32.50 12.54 -0.57
N TYR A 22 -32.25 11.24 -0.42
CA TYR A 22 -30.91 10.74 -0.05
C TYR A 22 -29.91 10.79 -1.22
N TYR A 23 -30.36 10.53 -2.46
CA TYR A 23 -29.50 10.57 -3.65
C TYR A 23 -29.19 12.00 -4.12
N GLU A 24 -30.14 12.94 -4.06
CA GLU A 24 -29.86 14.34 -4.34
C GLU A 24 -29.05 15.02 -3.23
N MET A 25 -29.25 14.67 -1.94
CA MET A 25 -28.45 15.26 -0.87
C MET A 25 -27.00 14.75 -0.86
N LEU A 26 -26.73 13.48 -1.22
CA LEU A 26 -25.37 12.96 -1.38
C LEU A 26 -24.66 13.49 -2.64
N SER A 27 -25.37 13.66 -3.76
CA SER A 27 -24.82 14.25 -4.99
C SER A 27 -24.53 15.76 -4.84
N THR A 28 -25.47 16.51 -4.26
CA THR A 28 -25.32 17.97 -4.09
C THR A 28 -24.36 18.33 -2.95
N CYS A 29 -24.30 17.52 -1.88
CA CYS A 29 -23.31 17.70 -0.82
C CYS A 29 -21.90 17.30 -1.30
N SER A 30 -21.74 16.25 -2.11
CA SER A 30 -20.45 15.88 -2.71
C SER A 30 -19.96 16.91 -3.74
N ILE A 31 -20.86 17.49 -4.55
CA ILE A 31 -20.51 18.55 -5.51
C ILE A 31 -20.24 19.88 -4.80
N MET A 32 -20.94 20.20 -3.70
CA MET A 32 -20.66 21.39 -2.88
C MET A 32 -19.37 21.24 -2.05
N LEU A 33 -19.07 20.04 -1.54
CA LEU A 33 -17.81 19.73 -0.86
C LEU A 33 -16.66 19.77 -1.87
N PHE A 34 -16.80 19.17 -3.06
CA PHE A 34 -15.79 19.22 -4.12
C PHE A 34 -15.59 20.64 -4.65
N ARG A 35 -16.65 21.46 -4.79
CA ARG A 35 -16.53 22.89 -5.17
C ARG A 35 -16.02 23.79 -4.05
N ARG A 36 -16.20 23.45 -2.76
CA ARG A 36 -15.59 24.17 -1.63
C ARG A 36 -14.14 23.74 -1.38
N LEU A 37 -13.83 22.46 -1.52
CA LEU A 37 -12.48 21.90 -1.44
C LEU A 37 -11.65 22.35 -2.64
N SER A 38 -12.21 22.36 -3.86
CA SER A 38 -11.56 22.90 -5.07
C SER A 38 -11.34 24.41 -4.98
N ARG A 39 -12.28 25.20 -4.43
CA ARG A 39 -12.08 26.64 -4.20
C ARG A 39 -11.10 26.93 -3.07
N TYR A 40 -11.07 26.12 -2.00
CA TYR A 40 -10.03 26.21 -0.97
C TYR A 40 -8.67 25.80 -1.52
N LEU A 41 -8.57 24.72 -2.29
CA LEU A 41 -7.34 24.27 -2.95
C LEU A 41 -6.87 25.24 -4.04
N ALA A 42 -7.76 25.93 -4.75
CA ALA A 42 -7.43 26.94 -5.75
C ALA A 42 -7.04 28.31 -5.15
N LEU A 43 -7.64 28.71 -4.02
CA LEU A 43 -7.23 29.90 -3.27
C LEU A 43 -5.91 29.65 -2.53
N TYR A 44 -5.70 28.42 -2.05
CA TYR A 44 -4.42 27.96 -1.48
C TYR A 44 -3.35 27.84 -2.58
N SER A 45 -3.71 27.37 -3.78
CA SER A 45 -2.82 27.30 -4.96
C SER A 45 -2.29 28.65 -5.44
N ARG A 46 -2.95 29.77 -5.11
CA ARG A 46 -2.46 31.13 -5.42
C ARG A 46 -1.56 31.72 -4.32
N LEU A 47 -1.56 31.14 -3.12
CA LEU A 47 -0.62 31.45 -2.05
C LEU A 47 0.64 30.54 -2.10
N ILE A 48 0.65 29.57 -3.03
CA ILE A 48 1.58 28.43 -3.14
C ILE A 48 2.86 28.71 -3.95
N ASP A 49 3.05 29.91 -4.51
CA ASP A 49 4.26 30.23 -5.29
C ASP A 49 5.55 30.40 -4.46
N ALA A 50 5.50 30.25 -3.12
CA ALA A 50 6.65 30.50 -2.22
C ALA A 50 7.19 29.30 -1.40
N GLU A 51 6.54 28.13 -1.37
CA GLU A 51 6.78 27.08 -0.34
C GLU A 51 6.87 25.64 -0.88
N VAL A 52 7.79 25.40 -1.83
CA VAL A 52 7.98 24.08 -2.48
C VAL A 52 8.49 22.96 -1.53
N GLY A 53 9.06 23.31 -0.37
CA GLY A 53 9.60 22.35 0.61
C GLY A 53 8.61 21.85 1.69
N GLN A 54 7.63 22.68 2.09
CA GLN A 54 6.75 22.37 3.22
C GLN A 54 5.64 21.36 2.87
N ASN A 55 5.17 21.35 1.62
CA ASN A 55 4.03 20.54 1.20
C ASN A 55 4.39 19.08 0.90
N ALA A 56 5.66 18.78 0.60
CA ALA A 56 6.10 17.40 0.35
C ALA A 56 5.90 16.52 1.60
N THR A 57 6.22 17.00 2.81
CA THR A 57 6.09 16.22 4.05
C THR A 57 4.63 15.96 4.43
N ARG A 58 3.73 16.94 4.25
CA ARG A 58 2.28 16.78 4.51
C ARG A 58 1.62 15.80 3.54
N HIS A 59 1.93 15.84 2.25
CA HIS A 59 1.23 15.03 1.24
C HIS A 59 1.79 13.62 1.04
N LEU A 60 3.07 13.40 1.35
CA LEU A 60 3.76 12.15 1.10
C LEU A 60 3.54 11.10 2.22
N SER A 61 3.15 11.56 3.41
CA SER A 61 2.69 10.71 4.53
C SER A 61 1.18 10.40 4.46
N ILE A 62 0.45 10.98 3.51
CA ILE A 62 -0.99 10.75 3.29
C ILE A 62 -1.23 9.57 2.33
N THR A 63 -0.20 9.07 1.66
CA THR A 63 -0.34 7.88 0.82
C THR A 63 -0.83 6.71 1.67
N PRO A 64 -1.97 6.06 1.36
CA PRO A 64 -2.44 4.88 2.07
C PRO A 64 -1.56 3.68 1.74
N ARG A 65 -0.32 3.68 2.24
CA ARG A 65 0.78 2.82 1.76
C ARG A 65 0.55 1.34 2.00
N LEU A 66 -0.24 1.02 3.02
CA LEU A 66 -0.50 -0.35 3.47
C LEU A 66 -1.95 -0.58 3.88
N ALA A 67 -2.65 0.47 4.33
CA ALA A 67 -4.01 0.43 4.86
C ALA A 67 -4.98 -0.48 4.10
N ILE A 68 -5.03 -0.34 2.76
CA ILE A 68 -5.94 -1.07 1.87
C ILE A 68 -5.74 -2.59 1.96
N PHE A 69 -4.50 -3.05 2.14
CA PHE A 69 -4.14 -4.48 2.15
C PHE A 69 -3.92 -5.06 3.54
N SER A 70 -3.73 -4.19 4.52
CA SER A 70 -3.44 -4.59 5.89
C SER A 70 -4.65 -4.96 6.74
N PHE A 71 -5.85 -4.43 6.43
CA PHE A 71 -7.07 -4.95 7.06
C PHE A 71 -7.26 -6.43 6.69
N SER A 72 -6.93 -6.77 5.44
CA SER A 72 -6.99 -8.13 4.90
C SER A 72 -5.87 -9.08 5.37
N ARG A 73 -4.90 -8.65 6.21
CA ARG A 73 -3.80 -9.55 6.68
C ARG A 73 -4.29 -10.69 7.59
N ARG A 74 -5.57 -10.73 7.93
CA ARG A 74 -6.12 -11.63 8.94
C ARG A 74 -7.10 -12.65 8.38
N VAL A 75 -6.78 -13.23 7.22
CA VAL A 75 -7.33 -14.54 6.87
C VAL A 75 -6.32 -15.58 7.34
N PRO A 76 -6.60 -16.33 8.43
CA PRO A 76 -5.71 -17.38 8.89
C PRO A 76 -5.47 -18.40 7.76
N ASP A 77 -4.22 -18.86 7.62
CA ASP A 77 -3.87 -19.95 6.69
C ASP A 77 -4.73 -21.18 7.06
N ARG A 78 -5.60 -21.60 6.14
CA ARG A 78 -6.57 -22.70 6.32
C ARG A 78 -5.91 -24.07 6.55
N ARG A 79 -4.58 -24.18 6.56
CA ARG A 79 -3.89 -25.45 6.80
C ARG A 79 -3.87 -25.92 8.25
N HIS A 80 -4.25 -25.10 9.24
CA HIS A 80 -4.14 -25.50 10.65
C HIS A 80 -5.37 -25.42 11.54
N ASP A 81 -6.48 -24.79 11.16
CA ASP A 81 -7.69 -24.82 11.99
C ASP A 81 -8.96 -25.00 11.14
N GLY A 82 -9.71 -26.08 11.41
CA GLY A 82 -11.05 -26.33 10.89
C GLY A 82 -12.13 -25.44 11.51
N GLY A 83 -11.78 -24.20 11.85
CA GLY A 83 -12.64 -23.23 12.48
C GLY A 83 -13.48 -22.46 11.45
N GLN A 84 -14.77 -22.33 11.75
CA GLN A 84 -15.65 -21.34 11.14
C GLN A 84 -14.99 -19.98 11.28
N GLY A 85 -14.70 -19.36 10.14
CA GLY A 85 -13.79 -18.25 10.15
C GLY A 85 -14.37 -17.00 10.85
N GLU A 86 -13.47 -16.10 11.22
CA GLU A 86 -13.73 -15.08 12.22
C GLU A 86 -13.86 -13.68 11.62
N ASN A 87 -15.01 -13.05 11.84
CA ASN A 87 -15.24 -11.63 11.56
C ASN A 87 -14.45 -10.77 12.58
N VAL A 88 -13.17 -10.48 12.32
CA VAL A 88 -12.30 -9.75 13.28
C VAL A 88 -12.27 -8.23 13.01
N GLU A 89 -12.73 -7.77 11.85
CA GLU A 89 -12.40 -6.42 11.38
C GLU A 89 -13.19 -5.29 12.05
N GLY A 90 -14.49 -5.47 12.29
CA GLY A 90 -15.31 -4.44 12.93
C GLY A 90 -14.86 -4.11 14.35
N ALA A 91 -14.43 -5.13 15.10
CA ALA A 91 -13.89 -4.95 16.45
C ALA A 91 -12.46 -4.38 16.43
N PHE A 92 -11.67 -4.65 15.37
CA PHE A 92 -10.28 -4.23 15.23
C PHE A 92 -10.09 -2.71 15.10
N ILE A 93 -11.11 -1.97 14.66
CA ILE A 93 -11.07 -0.51 14.60
C ILE A 93 -10.79 0.10 15.99
N ILE A 94 -11.32 -0.50 17.06
CA ILE A 94 -11.14 -0.02 18.44
C ILE A 94 -9.65 -0.07 18.87
N PRO A 95 -8.97 -1.24 18.88
CA PRO A 95 -7.56 -1.32 19.25
C PRO A 95 -6.69 -0.54 18.26
N PHE A 96 -7.04 -0.46 16.98
CA PHE A 96 -6.31 0.37 16.01
C PHE A 96 -6.34 1.84 16.37
N VAL A 97 -7.52 2.42 16.65
CA VAL A 97 -7.66 3.83 17.04
C VAL A 97 -6.97 4.12 18.37
N LEU A 98 -7.08 3.20 19.34
CA LEU A 98 -6.41 3.36 20.62
C LEU A 98 -4.88 3.36 20.47
N MET A 99 -4.32 2.38 19.75
CA MET A 99 -2.87 2.31 19.47
C MET A 99 -2.39 3.49 18.63
N LEU A 100 -3.23 4.01 17.72
CA LEU A 100 -2.94 5.20 16.94
C LEU A 100 -2.78 6.43 17.84
N ILE A 101 -3.66 6.61 18.83
CA ILE A 101 -3.63 7.77 19.74
C ILE A 101 -2.52 7.62 20.79
N THR A 102 -2.34 6.43 21.37
CA THR A 102 -1.41 6.23 22.50
C THR A 102 0.04 6.01 22.08
N MET A 103 0.27 5.43 20.90
CA MET A 103 1.62 5.10 20.42
C MET A 103 1.94 5.75 19.08
N GLY A 104 1.05 5.65 18.09
CA GLY A 104 1.29 6.14 16.73
C GLY A 104 1.55 7.64 16.68
N LEU A 105 0.57 8.44 17.11
CA LEU A 105 0.61 9.90 17.07
C LEU A 105 1.80 10.48 17.87
N PRO A 106 2.10 10.05 19.12
CA PRO A 106 3.25 10.55 19.85
C PRO A 106 4.59 10.29 19.15
N ILE A 107 4.82 9.08 18.64
CA ILE A 107 6.09 8.75 17.99
C ILE A 107 6.18 9.45 16.62
N PHE A 108 5.08 9.53 15.87
CA PHE A 108 5.02 10.27 14.62
C PHE A 108 5.35 11.76 14.81
N PHE A 109 4.76 12.38 15.83
CA PHE A 109 5.06 13.77 16.19
C PHE A 109 6.51 13.94 16.62
N LEU A 110 7.06 13.01 17.40
CA LEU A 110 8.46 13.04 17.83
C LEU A 110 9.42 13.05 16.64
N GLU A 111 9.22 12.18 15.65
CA GLU A 111 10.08 12.14 14.45
C GLU A 111 9.97 13.43 13.61
N LEU A 112 8.75 13.96 13.44
CA LEU A 112 8.56 15.23 12.76
C LEU A 112 9.29 16.36 13.48
N ALA A 113 9.16 16.44 14.81
CA ALA A 113 9.82 17.45 15.62
C ALA A 113 11.34 17.33 15.57
N VAL A 114 11.90 16.12 15.64
CA VAL A 114 13.35 15.88 15.54
C VAL A 114 13.90 16.38 14.20
N GLY A 115 13.25 16.03 13.09
CA GLY A 115 13.71 16.48 11.77
C GLY A 115 13.54 17.98 11.57
N GLN A 116 12.38 18.55 11.89
CA GLN A 116 12.14 20.00 11.76
C GLN A 116 13.05 20.83 12.67
N TYR A 117 13.27 20.38 13.91
CA TYR A 117 14.14 21.09 14.85
C TYR A 117 15.59 21.08 14.39
N SER A 118 16.09 19.92 13.95
CA SER A 118 17.51 19.78 13.59
C SER A 118 17.84 20.25 12.18
N GLY A 119 16.91 20.14 11.23
CA GLY A 119 17.18 20.39 9.80
C GLY A 119 18.17 19.39 9.19
N LEU A 120 18.30 18.20 9.79
CA LEU A 120 19.28 17.18 9.42
C LEU A 120 18.61 15.83 9.12
N GLY A 121 19.31 14.98 8.37
CA GLY A 121 18.92 13.59 8.18
C GLY A 121 19.07 12.75 9.47
N PRO A 122 18.49 11.53 9.51
CA PRO A 122 18.44 10.68 10.70
C PRO A 122 19.81 10.36 11.32
N ASN A 123 20.80 10.04 10.48
CA ASN A 123 22.18 9.74 10.85
C ASN A 123 22.83 10.89 11.64
N GLU A 124 22.78 12.11 11.12
CA GLU A 124 23.35 13.28 11.77
C GLU A 124 22.50 13.76 12.95
N ALA A 125 21.17 13.64 12.88
CA ALA A 125 20.27 13.96 13.98
C ALA A 125 20.57 13.11 15.22
N PHE A 126 20.59 11.77 15.10
CA PHE A 126 20.88 10.87 16.23
C PHE A 126 22.31 11.04 16.76
N LYS A 127 23.30 11.23 15.88
CA LYS A 127 24.70 11.50 16.25
C LYS A 127 24.90 12.77 17.07
N ARG A 128 24.10 13.81 16.82
CA ARG A 128 24.15 15.09 17.52
C ARG A 128 23.30 15.09 18.79
N MET A 129 22.15 14.41 18.77
CA MET A 129 21.23 14.30 19.91
C MET A 129 21.78 13.37 21.01
N ALA A 130 22.23 12.17 20.63
CA ALA A 130 22.76 11.17 21.56
C ALA A 130 23.91 10.41 20.89
N PRO A 131 25.17 10.86 21.02
CA PRO A 131 26.32 10.26 20.34
C PRO A 131 26.52 8.75 20.58
N ALA A 132 26.09 8.24 21.74
CA ALA A 132 26.09 6.80 22.05
C ALA A 132 25.16 5.99 21.14
N LEU A 133 24.08 6.61 20.65
CA LEU A 133 23.03 6.01 19.83
C LEU A 133 23.15 6.42 18.35
N GLU A 134 24.33 6.88 17.91
CA GLU A 134 24.60 7.24 16.51
C GLU A 134 24.24 6.11 15.54
N GLY A 135 24.39 4.85 15.96
CA GLY A 135 24.01 3.67 15.17
C GLY A 135 22.52 3.61 14.77
N LEU A 136 21.62 4.26 15.53
CA LEU A 136 20.18 4.23 15.26
C LEU A 136 19.81 4.83 13.89
N GLY A 137 20.49 5.91 13.49
CA GLY A 137 20.29 6.51 12.17
C GLY A 137 20.81 5.63 11.02
N TYR A 138 21.75 4.72 11.28
CA TYR A 138 22.21 3.73 10.29
C TYR A 138 21.27 2.54 10.21
N CYS A 139 20.70 2.10 11.35
CA CYS A 139 19.68 1.06 11.36
C CYS A 139 18.47 1.45 10.48
N THR A 140 18.00 2.70 10.57
CA THR A 140 16.86 3.18 9.77
C THR A 140 17.17 3.16 8.26
N LEU A 141 18.41 3.48 7.87
CA LEU A 141 18.88 3.43 6.48
C LEU A 141 18.97 2.01 5.91
N ILE A 142 19.45 1.06 6.72
CA ILE A 142 19.51 -0.35 6.31
C ILE A 142 18.11 -0.93 6.15
N VAL A 143 17.21 -0.64 7.10
CA VAL A 143 15.82 -1.10 7.03
C VAL A 143 15.16 -0.58 5.75
N ILE A 144 15.32 0.71 5.43
CA ILE A 144 14.69 1.27 4.23
C ILE A 144 15.32 0.76 2.94
N LEU A 145 16.61 0.45 2.93
CA LEU A 145 17.28 -0.21 1.79
C LEU A 145 16.66 -1.58 1.50
N LEU A 146 16.46 -2.41 2.53
CA LEU A 146 15.82 -3.72 2.38
C LEU A 146 14.37 -3.59 1.91
N VAL A 147 13.62 -2.65 2.48
CA VAL A 147 12.23 -2.39 2.10
C VAL A 147 12.13 -1.93 0.64
N MET A 148 13.02 -1.03 0.21
CA MET A 148 13.05 -0.50 -1.15
C MET A 148 13.19 -1.62 -2.19
N VAL A 149 14.07 -2.61 -1.95
CA VAL A 149 14.34 -3.70 -2.91
C VAL A 149 13.10 -4.53 -3.20
N TYR A 150 12.45 -5.12 -2.18
CA TYR A 150 11.28 -5.97 -2.43
C TYR A 150 10.05 -5.15 -2.83
N TYR A 151 9.90 -3.93 -2.30
CA TYR A 151 8.73 -3.10 -2.62
C TYR A 151 8.77 -2.65 -4.09
N MET A 152 9.94 -2.50 -4.71
CA MET A 152 10.04 -2.20 -6.14
C MET A 152 9.55 -3.37 -7.01
N VAL A 153 9.71 -4.61 -6.54
CA VAL A 153 9.17 -5.79 -7.21
C VAL A 153 7.63 -5.75 -7.20
N ILE A 154 7.01 -5.34 -6.09
CA ILE A 154 5.55 -5.17 -6.01
C ILE A 154 5.07 -4.08 -6.98
N VAL A 155 5.77 -2.95 -7.07
CA VAL A 155 5.48 -1.90 -8.06
C VAL A 155 5.59 -2.43 -9.49
N ALA A 156 6.59 -3.27 -9.77
CA ALA A 156 6.72 -3.93 -11.07
C ALA A 156 5.53 -4.85 -11.37
N TRP A 157 5.01 -5.61 -10.41
CA TRP A 157 3.78 -6.40 -10.58
C TRP A 157 2.58 -5.51 -10.93
N THR A 158 2.39 -4.37 -10.23
CA THR A 158 1.27 -3.46 -10.55
C THR A 158 1.38 -2.88 -11.96
N LEU A 159 2.59 -2.59 -12.42
CA LEU A 159 2.85 -2.08 -13.75
C LEU A 159 2.62 -3.16 -14.82
N PHE A 160 3.02 -4.39 -14.54
CA PHE A 160 2.76 -5.55 -15.40
C PHE A 160 1.26 -5.79 -15.61
N TYR A 161 0.49 -5.83 -14.53
CA TYR A 161 -0.98 -5.96 -14.60
C TYR A 161 -1.63 -4.75 -15.29
N THR A 162 -1.08 -3.54 -15.13
CA THR A 162 -1.56 -2.34 -15.82
C THR A 162 -1.44 -2.49 -17.33
N PHE A 163 -0.29 -2.94 -17.85
CA PHE A 163 -0.12 -3.16 -19.29
C PHE A 163 -1.08 -4.20 -19.85
N LEU A 164 -1.29 -5.29 -19.11
CA LEU A 164 -2.20 -6.35 -19.53
C LEU A 164 -3.67 -5.95 -19.43
N SER A 165 -4.01 -5.01 -18.56
CA SER A 165 -5.38 -4.50 -18.44
C SER A 165 -5.84 -3.73 -19.69
N PHE A 166 -4.91 -3.25 -20.52
CA PHE A 166 -5.22 -2.63 -21.82
C PHE A 166 -5.50 -3.65 -22.93
N LEU A 167 -5.20 -4.93 -22.73
CA LEU A 167 -5.51 -5.96 -23.71
C LEU A 167 -6.99 -6.33 -23.66
N PRO A 168 -7.68 -6.45 -24.81
CA PRO A 168 -9.12 -6.70 -24.84
C PRO A 168 -9.51 -8.02 -24.14
N LYS A 169 -8.65 -9.03 -24.22
CA LYS A 169 -8.80 -10.30 -23.50
C LYS A 169 -7.86 -10.29 -22.29
N LEU A 170 -8.44 -10.28 -21.10
CA LEU A 170 -7.68 -10.36 -19.84
C LEU A 170 -7.19 -11.80 -19.62
N SER A 171 -5.88 -12.00 -19.48
CA SER A 171 -5.29 -13.33 -19.34
C SER A 171 -5.75 -14.08 -18.08
N TRP A 172 -6.04 -13.36 -17.00
CA TRP A 172 -6.55 -13.93 -15.73
C TRP A 172 -8.07 -14.16 -15.71
N ALA A 173 -8.76 -13.97 -16.84
CA ALA A 173 -10.21 -14.17 -16.93
C ALA A 173 -10.60 -15.56 -17.46
N TYR A 174 -9.67 -16.26 -18.12
CA TYR A 174 -9.92 -17.50 -18.85
C TYR A 174 -8.91 -18.58 -18.47
N CYS A 175 -9.31 -19.85 -18.60
CA CYS A 175 -8.49 -21.03 -18.33
C CYS A 175 -7.85 -21.64 -19.59
N ASP A 176 -7.84 -20.90 -20.70
CA ASP A 176 -7.37 -21.38 -22.01
C ASP A 176 -5.89 -21.09 -22.28
N ASN A 177 -5.13 -20.77 -21.23
CA ASN A 177 -3.70 -20.51 -21.35
C ASN A 177 -2.86 -21.76 -21.06
N ASP A 178 -1.62 -21.75 -21.55
CA ASP A 178 -0.66 -22.85 -21.41
C ASP A 178 -0.26 -23.11 -19.96
N PHE A 179 -0.26 -22.07 -19.11
CA PHE A 179 0.07 -22.20 -17.69
C PHE A 179 -1.08 -22.79 -16.85
N ASN A 180 -2.30 -22.85 -17.40
CA ASN A 180 -3.44 -23.33 -16.63
C ASN A 180 -3.43 -24.84 -16.46
N THR A 181 -3.81 -25.34 -15.29
CA THR A 181 -3.99 -26.78 -15.08
C THR A 181 -5.41 -27.22 -15.42
N ASN A 182 -5.66 -28.53 -15.39
CA ASN A 182 -6.99 -29.12 -15.54
C ASN A 182 -7.96 -28.72 -14.40
N HIS A 183 -7.43 -28.25 -13.26
CA HIS A 183 -8.22 -27.78 -12.11
C HIS A 183 -8.62 -26.30 -12.21
N CYS A 184 -8.22 -25.60 -13.29
CA CYS A 184 -8.55 -24.21 -13.49
C CYS A 184 -10.05 -23.98 -13.63
N TYR A 185 -10.55 -22.94 -12.98
CA TYR A 185 -11.93 -22.49 -13.04
C TYR A 185 -12.03 -21.02 -13.48
N SER A 186 -12.84 -20.78 -14.51
CA SER A 186 -13.23 -19.44 -14.96
C SER A 186 -14.74 -19.27 -14.83
N GLY A 187 -15.16 -18.26 -14.07
CA GLY A 187 -16.58 -17.92 -13.95
C GLY A 187 -17.21 -17.45 -15.27
N LEU A 188 -16.44 -16.83 -16.17
CA LEU A 188 -16.95 -16.41 -17.47
C LEU A 188 -17.22 -17.60 -18.39
N GLN A 189 -16.31 -18.57 -18.42
CA GLN A 189 -16.47 -19.77 -19.24
C GLN A 189 -17.59 -20.68 -18.70
N GLU A 190 -17.78 -20.73 -17.39
CA GLU A 190 -18.93 -21.40 -16.77
C GLU A 190 -20.26 -20.79 -17.24
N ILE A 191 -20.39 -19.45 -17.21
CA ILE A 191 -21.59 -18.76 -17.71
C ILE A 191 -21.80 -19.05 -19.19
N GLN A 192 -20.73 -19.12 -19.98
CA GLN A 192 -20.81 -19.45 -21.40
C GLN A 192 -21.31 -20.89 -21.61
N CYS A 193 -20.76 -21.88 -20.90
CA CYS A 193 -21.25 -23.28 -20.96
C CYS A 193 -22.74 -23.35 -20.63
N GLN A 194 -23.18 -22.69 -19.55
CA GLN A 194 -24.58 -22.70 -19.11
C GLN A 194 -25.53 -21.96 -20.07
N THR A 195 -25.01 -21.02 -20.88
CA THR A 195 -25.79 -20.33 -21.91
C THR A 195 -26.02 -21.24 -23.12
N ASP A 196 -25.02 -22.05 -23.47
CA ASP A 196 -25.10 -23.00 -24.58
C ASP A 196 -25.92 -24.25 -24.20
N ASP A 197 -25.69 -24.80 -23.01
CA ASP A 197 -26.45 -25.90 -22.42
C ASP A 197 -26.56 -25.73 -20.89
N PRO A 198 -27.77 -25.49 -20.35
CA PRO A 198 -27.99 -25.25 -18.92
C PRO A 198 -27.53 -26.38 -18.00
N GLU A 199 -27.40 -27.61 -18.48
CA GLU A 199 -26.99 -28.77 -17.67
C GLU A 199 -25.46 -28.98 -17.64
N THR A 200 -24.71 -28.13 -18.34
CA THR A 200 -23.25 -28.22 -18.42
C THR A 200 -22.55 -27.33 -17.41
N ILE A 201 -21.38 -27.79 -16.98
CA ILE A 201 -20.47 -27.08 -16.10
C ILE A 201 -19.07 -27.00 -16.72
N PHE A 202 -18.29 -26.01 -16.31
CA PHE A 202 -16.90 -25.89 -16.72
C PHE A 202 -16.02 -26.81 -15.87
N TYR A 203 -15.58 -27.92 -16.47
CA TYR A 203 -14.76 -28.94 -15.84
C TYR A 203 -13.66 -29.40 -16.80
N ASN A 204 -12.43 -29.56 -16.30
CA ASN A 204 -11.28 -30.01 -17.09
C ASN A 204 -11.09 -29.19 -18.39
N LYS A 205 -11.13 -27.85 -18.27
CA LYS A 205 -11.04 -26.88 -19.38
C LYS A 205 -12.09 -27.03 -20.51
N SER A 206 -13.17 -27.76 -20.27
CA SER A 206 -14.24 -28.00 -21.26
C SER A 206 -15.63 -27.92 -20.63
N CYS A 207 -16.67 -27.74 -21.45
CA CYS A 207 -18.05 -27.80 -21.00
C CYS A 207 -18.51 -29.26 -20.97
N ILE A 208 -18.80 -29.81 -19.78
CA ILE A 208 -19.21 -31.20 -19.57
C ILE A 208 -20.51 -31.20 -18.76
N SER A 209 -21.43 -32.12 -19.05
CA SER A 209 -22.67 -32.23 -18.28
C SER A 209 -22.41 -32.59 -16.81
N ALA A 210 -23.17 -31.99 -15.90
CA ALA A 210 -23.02 -32.24 -14.46
C ALA A 210 -23.20 -33.74 -14.12
N SER A 211 -24.13 -34.43 -14.78
CA SER A 211 -24.36 -35.88 -14.63
C SER A 211 -23.15 -36.71 -15.03
N HIS A 212 -22.46 -36.36 -16.12
CA HIS A 212 -21.24 -37.05 -16.54
C HIS A 212 -20.09 -36.83 -15.55
N VAL A 213 -19.95 -35.63 -14.99
CA VAL A 213 -18.98 -35.36 -13.93
C VAL A 213 -19.30 -36.17 -12.67
N CYS A 214 -20.56 -36.21 -12.22
CA CYS A 214 -20.96 -37.03 -11.08
C CYS A 214 -20.65 -38.53 -11.28
N ARG A 215 -20.92 -39.07 -12.47
CA ARG A 215 -20.56 -40.46 -12.82
C ARG A 215 -19.07 -40.73 -12.77
N SER A 216 -18.23 -39.75 -13.12
CA SER A 216 -16.76 -39.90 -13.01
C SER A 216 -16.27 -40.03 -11.55
N PHE A 217 -17.08 -39.60 -10.58
CA PHE A 217 -16.81 -39.70 -9.14
C PHE A 217 -17.65 -40.79 -8.45
N ASP A 218 -18.12 -41.81 -9.18
CA ASP A 218 -18.87 -42.96 -8.65
C ASP A 218 -20.26 -42.60 -8.05
N PHE A 219 -20.96 -41.62 -8.66
CA PHE A 219 -22.37 -41.31 -8.40
C PHE A 219 -23.27 -41.74 -9.57
N ASP A 220 -24.52 -42.12 -9.29
CA ASP A 220 -25.45 -42.65 -10.29
C ASP A 220 -25.94 -41.54 -11.25
N ASP A 221 -26.26 -40.37 -10.67
CA ASP A 221 -26.72 -39.19 -11.40
C ASP A 221 -26.42 -37.90 -10.63
N GLY A 222 -26.62 -36.74 -11.24
CA GLY A 222 -26.45 -35.48 -10.55
C GLY A 222 -26.86 -34.24 -11.33
N ASN A 223 -27.07 -33.16 -10.57
CA ASN A 223 -27.37 -31.83 -11.07
C ASN A 223 -26.16 -30.91 -10.80
N ILE A 224 -26.20 -29.67 -11.29
CA ILE A 224 -25.14 -28.65 -11.19
C ILE A 224 -24.71 -28.38 -9.73
N THR A 225 -25.57 -28.66 -8.77
CA THR A 225 -25.32 -28.43 -7.34
C THR A 225 -24.95 -29.68 -6.55
N HIS A 226 -25.56 -30.83 -6.87
CA HIS A 226 -25.45 -32.04 -6.07
C HIS A 226 -25.33 -33.28 -6.94
N CYS A 227 -24.51 -34.24 -6.50
CA CYS A 227 -24.47 -35.59 -7.04
C CYS A 227 -25.22 -36.55 -6.11
N PHE A 228 -25.94 -37.50 -6.71
CA PHE A 228 -26.82 -38.44 -6.04
C PHE A 228 -26.33 -39.87 -6.23
N LYS A 229 -26.23 -40.60 -5.13
CA LYS A 229 -26.07 -42.04 -5.05
C LYS A 229 -27.14 -42.57 -4.08
N ALA A 230 -27.60 -43.81 -4.25
CA ALA A 230 -28.72 -44.38 -3.48
C ALA A 230 -28.77 -43.99 -1.98
N ASP A 231 -27.61 -43.92 -1.29
CA ASP A 231 -27.50 -43.57 0.13
C ASP A 231 -26.72 -42.26 0.43
N LYS A 232 -26.30 -41.50 -0.58
CA LYS A 232 -25.38 -40.36 -0.40
C LYS A 232 -25.72 -39.18 -1.33
N VAL A 233 -25.80 -37.98 -0.74
CA VAL A 233 -25.88 -36.71 -1.47
C VAL A 233 -24.66 -35.88 -1.11
N GLU A 234 -23.88 -35.49 -2.12
CA GLU A 234 -22.69 -34.65 -1.94
C GLU A 234 -22.79 -33.41 -2.82
N LEU A 235 -22.21 -32.31 -2.34
CA LEU A 235 -22.12 -31.08 -3.12
C LEU A 235 -21.10 -31.28 -4.24
N LEU A 236 -21.48 -30.96 -5.48
CA LEU A 236 -20.60 -31.15 -6.66
C LEU A 236 -19.26 -30.42 -6.50
N ARG A 237 -19.27 -29.26 -5.83
CA ARG A 237 -18.07 -28.44 -5.54
C ARG A 237 -17.07 -29.13 -4.61
N ASN A 238 -17.48 -30.11 -3.81
CA ASN A 238 -16.61 -30.82 -2.88
C ASN A 238 -15.93 -32.04 -3.52
N LEU A 239 -16.41 -32.49 -4.69
CA LEU A 239 -15.89 -33.69 -5.36
C LEU A 239 -14.56 -33.45 -6.06
N TYR A 240 -14.27 -32.20 -6.45
CA TYR A 240 -13.04 -31.85 -7.12
C TYR A 240 -12.55 -30.45 -6.71
N THR A 241 -11.24 -30.27 -6.76
CA THR A 241 -10.62 -28.98 -6.46
C THR A 241 -10.75 -28.03 -7.65
N ARG A 242 -11.32 -26.85 -7.41
CA ARG A 242 -11.38 -25.73 -8.37
C ARG A 242 -10.41 -24.65 -7.92
N ILE A 243 -9.49 -24.27 -8.80
CA ILE A 243 -8.53 -23.19 -8.58
C ILE A 243 -8.91 -22.05 -9.51
N LEU A 244 -8.98 -20.81 -9.00
CA LEU A 244 -9.40 -19.68 -9.81
C LEU A 244 -8.37 -19.38 -10.91
N SER A 245 -8.86 -19.00 -12.10
CA SER A 245 -7.99 -18.59 -13.21
C SER A 245 -7.04 -17.44 -12.84
N SER A 246 -7.49 -16.49 -12.02
CA SER A 246 -6.67 -15.40 -11.47
C SER A 246 -5.61 -15.86 -10.46
N GLU A 247 -5.89 -16.94 -9.73
CA GLU A 247 -4.95 -17.53 -8.78
C GLU A 247 -3.80 -18.24 -9.50
N GLU A 248 -4.11 -19.06 -10.50
CA GLU A 248 -3.09 -19.68 -11.36
C GLU A 248 -2.31 -18.63 -12.14
N TYR A 249 -2.99 -17.59 -12.62
CA TYR A 249 -2.33 -16.48 -13.31
C TYR A 249 -1.27 -15.82 -12.42
N PHE A 250 -1.61 -15.51 -11.17
CA PHE A 250 -0.65 -14.89 -10.25
C PHE A 250 0.45 -15.87 -9.82
N ASN A 251 0.10 -17.07 -9.37
CA ASN A 251 1.06 -18.01 -8.78
C ASN A 251 1.97 -18.66 -9.82
N ASP A 252 1.44 -18.99 -11.00
CA ASP A 252 2.16 -19.82 -11.98
C ASP A 252 2.75 -18.99 -13.10
N TYR A 253 2.01 -17.99 -13.58
CA TYR A 253 2.47 -17.16 -14.69
C TYR A 253 3.27 -15.93 -14.21
N VAL A 254 2.76 -15.18 -13.23
CA VAL A 254 3.46 -13.99 -12.72
C VAL A 254 4.63 -14.41 -11.83
N LEU A 255 4.36 -15.17 -10.77
CA LEU A 255 5.38 -15.55 -9.79
C LEU A 255 6.21 -16.76 -10.20
N GLY A 256 5.63 -17.72 -10.94
CA GLY A 256 6.33 -18.94 -11.33
C GLY A 256 6.68 -19.86 -10.16
N ILE A 257 5.85 -19.91 -9.12
CA ILE A 257 6.18 -20.58 -7.85
C ILE A 257 5.87 -22.08 -7.88
N ARG A 258 4.99 -22.58 -8.76
CA ARG A 258 4.70 -24.03 -8.83
C ARG A 258 5.97 -24.82 -9.24
N GLY A 259 6.51 -25.56 -8.28
CA GLY A 259 7.76 -26.32 -8.42
C GLY A 259 9.03 -25.58 -8.00
N ALA A 260 8.93 -24.29 -7.65
CA ALA A 260 10.05 -23.54 -7.10
C ALA A 260 10.33 -23.98 -5.66
N THR A 261 11.58 -24.35 -5.39
CA THR A 261 12.06 -24.71 -4.05
C THR A 261 13.19 -23.78 -3.66
N TRP A 262 13.55 -23.73 -2.38
CA TRP A 262 14.73 -22.98 -1.91
C TRP A 262 16.04 -23.41 -2.58
N GLU A 263 16.07 -24.58 -3.22
CA GLU A 263 17.21 -25.10 -3.99
C GLU A 263 17.11 -24.78 -5.48
N HIS A 264 15.88 -24.62 -6.00
CA HIS A 264 15.60 -24.37 -7.40
C HIS A 264 14.62 -23.19 -7.55
N PHE A 265 15.16 -21.97 -7.62
CA PHE A 265 14.37 -20.72 -7.75
C PHE A 265 13.81 -20.47 -9.16
N GLY A 266 14.12 -21.33 -10.13
CA GLY A 266 13.77 -21.11 -11.54
C GLY A 266 14.64 -20.04 -12.22
N GLY A 267 14.16 -19.54 -13.37
CA GLY A 267 14.83 -18.51 -14.17
C GLY A 267 14.21 -17.12 -14.01
N VAL A 268 14.90 -16.10 -14.53
CA VAL A 268 14.39 -14.72 -14.54
C VAL A 268 13.25 -14.57 -15.56
N ARG A 269 12.11 -14.05 -15.11
CA ARG A 269 10.97 -13.66 -15.97
C ARG A 269 11.27 -12.32 -16.63
N TRP A 270 11.56 -12.33 -17.93
CA TRP A 270 12.02 -11.14 -18.67
C TRP A 270 10.99 -10.02 -18.74
N GLU A 271 9.71 -10.36 -18.78
CA GLU A 271 8.60 -9.41 -18.79
C GLU A 271 8.53 -8.61 -17.49
N LEU A 272 8.73 -9.31 -16.35
CA LEU A 272 8.81 -8.67 -15.03
C LEU A 272 10.11 -7.87 -14.87
N LEU A 273 11.23 -8.35 -15.41
CA LEU A 273 12.48 -7.59 -15.42
C LEU A 273 12.34 -6.28 -16.21
N GLY A 274 11.63 -6.31 -17.35
CA GLY A 274 11.28 -5.13 -18.13
C GLY A 274 10.42 -4.14 -17.33
N CYS A 275 9.37 -4.64 -16.66
CA CYS A 275 8.52 -3.80 -15.80
C CYS A 275 9.29 -3.22 -14.60
N LEU A 276 10.18 -3.99 -13.99
CA LEU A 276 11.04 -3.54 -12.89
C LEU A 276 12.01 -2.45 -13.37
N THR A 277 12.63 -2.64 -14.52
CA THR A 277 13.53 -1.65 -15.14
C THR A 277 12.76 -0.36 -15.42
N LEU A 278 11.56 -0.46 -15.99
CA LEU A 278 10.71 0.70 -16.25
C LEU A 278 10.27 1.40 -14.96
N ALA A 279 9.91 0.67 -13.91
CA ALA A 279 9.56 1.24 -12.61
C ALA A 279 10.75 2.03 -12.01
N TRP A 280 11.98 1.52 -12.14
CA TRP A 280 13.19 2.23 -11.73
C TRP A 280 13.45 3.48 -12.56
N ILE A 281 13.27 3.41 -13.89
CA ILE A 281 13.38 4.58 -14.78
C ILE A 281 12.37 5.64 -14.35
N ILE A 282 11.09 5.29 -14.13
CA ILE A 282 10.06 6.23 -13.68
C ILE A 282 10.45 6.83 -12.32
N CYS A 283 10.90 6.00 -11.37
CA CYS A 283 11.36 6.49 -10.06
C CYS A 283 12.52 7.48 -10.18
N PHE A 284 13.50 7.18 -11.04
CA PHE A 284 14.62 8.07 -11.33
C PHE A 284 14.14 9.39 -11.94
N LEU A 285 13.26 9.35 -12.94
CA LEU A 285 12.67 10.54 -13.56
C LEU A 285 11.93 11.41 -12.52
N CYS A 286 11.22 10.79 -11.57
CA CYS A 286 10.57 11.51 -10.47
C CYS A 286 11.57 12.25 -9.57
N LEU A 287 12.81 11.77 -9.48
CA LEU A 287 13.86 12.28 -8.61
C LEU A 287 14.89 13.19 -9.30
N MET A 288 14.89 13.28 -10.64
CA MET A 288 15.93 14.00 -11.41
C MET A 288 16.18 15.44 -10.98
N ARG A 289 15.16 16.15 -10.45
CA ARG A 289 15.30 17.53 -9.94
C ARG A 289 15.22 17.62 -8.40
N GLY A 290 15.48 16.52 -7.70
CA GLY A 290 15.45 16.43 -6.23
C GLY A 290 14.09 16.79 -5.63
N VAL A 291 14.10 17.42 -4.44
CA VAL A 291 12.90 17.75 -3.64
C VAL A 291 11.88 18.60 -4.41
N GLN A 292 12.34 19.47 -5.32
CA GLN A 292 11.45 20.33 -6.11
C GLN A 292 10.56 19.52 -7.07
N SER A 293 11.08 18.39 -7.59
CA SER A 293 10.31 17.45 -8.40
C SER A 293 9.32 16.66 -7.55
N ILE A 294 9.80 16.15 -6.41
CA ILE A 294 9.00 15.39 -5.45
C ILE A 294 7.77 16.20 -5.04
N GLY A 295 7.94 17.45 -4.61
CA GLY A 295 6.83 18.30 -4.18
C GLY A 295 5.73 18.46 -5.25
N LYS A 296 6.08 18.54 -6.53
CA LYS A 296 5.12 18.67 -7.64
C LYS A 296 4.39 17.36 -7.95
N ILE A 297 5.15 16.26 -8.04
CA ILE A 297 4.62 14.93 -8.36
C ILE A 297 3.66 14.45 -7.28
N VAL A 298 3.95 14.79 -6.03
CA VAL A 298 3.18 14.39 -4.86
C VAL A 298 1.74 14.88 -4.90
N TYR A 299 1.44 16.04 -5.49
CA TYR A 299 0.06 16.49 -5.66
C TYR A 299 -0.76 15.50 -6.47
N PHE A 300 -0.19 14.98 -7.57
CA PHE A 300 -0.85 13.97 -8.38
C PHE A 300 -0.90 12.63 -7.64
N THR A 301 0.23 12.14 -7.11
CA THR A 301 0.29 10.80 -6.50
C THR A 301 -0.48 10.70 -5.17
N ALA A 302 -0.75 11.81 -4.50
CA ALA A 302 -1.57 11.84 -3.28
C ALA A 302 -3.06 11.99 -3.60
N LEU A 303 -3.45 12.83 -4.56
CA LEU A 303 -4.87 13.13 -4.84
C LEU A 303 -5.53 12.12 -5.78
N PHE A 304 -4.79 11.64 -6.79
CA PHE A 304 -5.34 10.74 -7.80
C PHE A 304 -5.88 9.43 -7.21
N PRO A 305 -5.21 8.78 -6.23
CA PRO A 305 -5.77 7.60 -5.58
C PRO A 305 -7.13 7.84 -4.91
N TYR A 306 -7.39 9.02 -4.35
CA TYR A 306 -8.73 9.33 -3.80
C TYR A 306 -9.80 9.41 -4.88
N ALA A 307 -9.48 9.98 -6.04
CA ALA A 307 -10.41 9.99 -7.17
C ALA A 307 -10.74 8.56 -7.62
N MET A 308 -9.74 7.68 -7.66
CA MET A 308 -9.91 6.26 -7.99
C MET A 308 -10.71 5.51 -6.92
N LEU A 309 -10.40 5.69 -5.64
CA LEU A 309 -11.14 5.08 -4.53
C LEU A 309 -12.61 5.54 -4.52
N ILE A 310 -12.90 6.80 -4.84
CA ILE A 310 -14.28 7.28 -4.97
C ILE A 310 -14.99 6.60 -6.14
N ALA A 311 -14.34 6.50 -7.31
CA ALA A 311 -14.92 5.82 -8.47
C ALA A 311 -15.19 4.32 -8.17
N LEU A 312 -14.24 3.66 -7.51
CA LEU A 312 -14.37 2.27 -7.09
C LEU A 312 -15.40 2.09 -5.98
N LEU A 313 -15.57 3.05 -5.07
CA LEU A 313 -16.62 3.01 -4.06
C LEU A 313 -18.00 3.10 -4.72
N ILE A 314 -18.20 4.09 -5.59
CA ILE A 314 -19.45 4.26 -6.33
C ILE A 314 -19.78 2.97 -7.09
N ARG A 315 -18.77 2.38 -7.75
CA ARG A 315 -18.98 1.11 -8.43
C ARG A 315 -19.30 -0.02 -7.45
N GLY A 316 -18.50 -0.19 -6.41
CA GLY A 316 -18.64 -1.21 -5.39
C GLY A 316 -20.03 -1.23 -4.75
N VAL A 317 -20.52 -0.07 -4.29
CA VAL A 317 -21.85 0.01 -3.65
C VAL A 317 -23.03 -0.18 -4.60
N THR A 318 -22.82 -0.05 -5.92
CA THR A 318 -23.86 -0.35 -6.92
C THR A 318 -23.97 -1.85 -7.26
N LEU A 319 -23.02 -2.67 -6.81
CA LEU A 319 -23.02 -4.10 -7.05
C LEU A 319 -23.91 -4.85 -6.05
N GLU A 320 -24.54 -5.91 -6.51
CA GLU A 320 -25.34 -6.79 -5.65
C GLU A 320 -24.43 -7.56 -4.68
N GLY A 321 -24.80 -7.62 -3.39
CA GLY A 321 -23.97 -8.23 -2.33
C GLY A 321 -22.96 -7.27 -1.69
N ALA A 322 -22.85 -6.03 -2.15
CA ALA A 322 -21.94 -5.04 -1.56
C ALA A 322 -22.24 -4.72 -0.08
N LEU A 323 -23.52 -4.78 0.30
CA LEU A 323 -23.95 -4.60 1.68
C LEU A 323 -23.38 -5.70 2.60
N ASP A 324 -23.36 -6.95 2.13
CA ASP A 324 -22.93 -8.10 2.94
C ASP A 324 -21.45 -7.95 3.33
N GLY A 325 -20.60 -7.56 2.38
CA GLY A 325 -19.19 -7.29 2.66
C GLY A 325 -18.98 -6.03 3.49
N SER A 326 -19.71 -4.95 3.23
CA SER A 326 -19.60 -3.71 4.01
C SER A 326 -20.05 -3.89 5.47
N LEU A 327 -21.10 -4.68 5.70
CA LEU A 327 -21.55 -5.06 7.04
C LEU A 327 -20.53 -5.94 7.71
N TRP A 328 -19.97 -6.93 7.00
CA TRP A 328 -18.90 -7.77 7.51
C TRP A 328 -17.70 -6.96 8.00
N PHE A 329 -17.31 -5.91 7.27
CA PHE A 329 -16.23 -5.00 7.65
C PHE A 329 -16.47 -4.25 8.98
N ILE A 330 -17.71 -3.83 9.25
CA ILE A 330 -18.02 -2.98 10.42
C ILE A 330 -18.59 -3.74 11.62
N MET A 331 -19.16 -4.93 11.43
CA MET A 331 -19.85 -5.67 12.48
C MET A 331 -18.84 -6.21 13.51
N PRO A 332 -18.88 -5.74 14.78
CA PRO A 332 -17.88 -6.09 15.76
C PRO A 332 -18.21 -7.44 16.45
N LYS A 333 -17.25 -8.37 16.44
CA LYS A 333 -17.27 -9.57 17.29
C LYS A 333 -16.46 -9.30 18.57
N TRP A 334 -17.14 -8.95 19.65
CA TRP A 334 -16.52 -8.49 20.91
C TRP A 334 -15.56 -9.49 21.56
N SER A 335 -15.77 -10.80 21.35
CA SER A 335 -14.89 -11.85 21.90
C SER A 335 -13.45 -11.74 21.39
N THR A 336 -13.25 -11.20 20.18
CA THR A 336 -11.92 -11.06 19.58
C THR A 336 -11.04 -10.05 20.32
N LEU A 337 -11.62 -9.07 21.02
CA LEU A 337 -10.88 -8.06 21.79
C LEU A 337 -10.17 -8.64 23.02
N GLN A 338 -10.58 -9.83 23.47
CA GLN A 338 -9.91 -10.54 24.57
C GLN A 338 -8.56 -11.12 24.14
N SER A 339 -8.35 -11.33 22.84
CA SER A 339 -7.10 -11.88 22.31
C SER A 339 -6.03 -10.81 22.23
N THR A 340 -4.89 -11.02 22.90
CA THR A 340 -3.73 -10.12 22.86
C THR A 340 -3.14 -9.98 21.46
N ASN A 341 -3.30 -11.00 20.60
CA ASN A 341 -2.81 -10.96 19.22
C ASN A 341 -3.48 -9.84 18.42
N VAL A 342 -4.77 -9.58 18.65
CA VAL A 342 -5.52 -8.51 17.96
C VAL A 342 -4.93 -7.13 18.27
N TRP A 343 -4.45 -6.92 19.50
CA TRP A 343 -3.81 -5.68 19.93
C TRP A 343 -2.38 -5.55 19.41
N ALA A 344 -1.60 -6.64 19.41
CA ALA A 344 -0.25 -6.66 18.84
C ALA A 344 -0.26 -6.37 17.33
N ASP A 345 -1.24 -6.94 16.61
CA ASP A 345 -1.49 -6.63 15.21
C ASP A 345 -1.89 -5.17 15.00
N ALA A 346 -2.77 -4.63 15.85
CA ALA A 346 -3.22 -3.25 15.76
C ALA A 346 -2.04 -2.27 15.94
N ALA A 347 -1.17 -2.54 16.92
CA ALA A 347 0.04 -1.77 17.13
C ALA A 347 0.98 -1.88 15.92
N SER A 348 1.27 -3.09 15.45
CA SER A 348 2.11 -3.32 14.27
C SER A 348 1.58 -2.59 13.04
N GLN A 349 0.26 -2.60 12.87
CA GLN A 349 -0.41 -1.93 11.78
C GLN A 349 -0.29 -0.41 11.85
N VAL A 350 -0.37 0.18 13.05
CA VAL A 350 -0.09 1.61 13.25
C VAL A 350 1.34 1.96 12.86
N PHE A 351 2.33 1.17 13.29
CA PHE A 351 3.75 1.40 12.95
C PHE A 351 3.99 1.37 11.44
N TYR A 352 3.54 0.31 10.76
CA TYR A 352 3.75 0.16 9.32
C TYR A 352 2.93 1.15 8.49
N SER A 353 1.72 1.49 8.93
CA SER A 353 0.84 2.42 8.20
C SER A 353 1.36 3.86 8.25
N LEU A 354 1.85 4.31 9.41
CA LEU A 354 2.43 5.66 9.56
C LEU A 354 3.90 5.74 9.11
N GLY A 355 4.57 4.61 8.87
CA GLY A 355 5.99 4.58 8.49
C GLY A 355 6.93 5.07 9.59
N ILE A 356 6.54 4.87 10.85
CA ILE A 356 7.31 5.29 12.03
C ILE A 356 8.56 4.40 12.17
N GLY A 357 9.67 4.98 12.63
CA GLY A 357 10.92 4.28 12.89
C GLY A 357 11.79 4.06 11.65
N CYS A 358 11.37 4.54 10.47
CA CYS A 358 12.08 4.37 9.21
C CYS A 358 13.02 5.55 8.88
N GLY A 359 12.96 6.65 9.63
CA GLY A 359 13.78 7.86 9.38
C GLY A 359 13.35 8.70 8.17
N SER A 360 12.39 8.23 7.38
CA SER A 360 11.81 8.98 6.26
C SER A 360 11.10 10.25 6.74
N LEU A 361 10.40 10.19 7.87
CA LEU A 361 9.70 11.34 8.45
C LEU A 361 10.67 12.43 8.91
N ILE A 362 11.76 12.04 9.60
CA ILE A 362 12.85 12.95 10.01
C ILE A 362 13.47 13.63 8.77
N THR A 363 13.74 12.84 7.72
CA THR A 363 14.33 13.36 6.48
C THR A 363 13.41 14.39 5.82
N LEU A 364 12.11 14.10 5.71
CA LEU A 364 11.15 15.01 5.10
C LEU A 364 10.91 16.28 5.94
N SER A 365 10.77 16.13 7.26
CA SER A 365 10.53 17.29 8.13
C SER A 365 11.75 18.20 8.27
N SER A 366 12.96 17.71 7.96
CA SER A 366 14.19 18.54 7.91
C SER A 366 14.16 19.67 6.87
N TYR A 367 13.26 19.59 5.89
CA TYR A 367 13.03 20.63 4.88
C TYR A 367 11.87 21.58 5.23
N SER A 368 11.18 21.33 6.34
CA SER A 368 10.09 22.19 6.83
C SER A 368 10.64 23.48 7.45
N ASN A 369 9.86 24.55 7.42
CA ASN A 369 10.23 25.79 8.11
C ASN A 369 10.23 25.58 9.62
N PHE A 370 11.21 26.16 10.32
CA PHE A 370 11.38 25.98 11.76
C PHE A 370 10.14 26.43 12.57
N ASN A 371 9.50 27.51 12.15
CA ASN A 371 8.31 28.06 12.80
C ASN A 371 6.98 27.38 12.42
N ASN A 372 7.00 26.40 11.51
CA ASN A 372 5.78 25.70 11.11
C ASN A 372 5.24 24.82 12.26
N ASN A 373 3.92 24.73 12.39
CA ASN A 373 3.30 23.95 13.46
C ASN A 373 3.27 22.44 13.12
N CYS A 374 4.36 21.73 13.43
CA CYS A 374 4.46 20.28 13.23
C CYS A 374 3.45 19.47 14.06
N HIS A 375 2.96 20.00 15.18
CA HIS A 375 1.96 19.31 16.01
C HIS A 375 0.61 19.21 15.29
N ARG A 376 0.16 20.31 14.68
CA ARG A 376 -1.04 20.32 13.84
C ARG A 376 -0.89 19.37 12.66
N ASP A 377 0.29 19.33 12.05
CA ASP A 377 0.60 18.45 10.92
C ASP A 377 0.55 16.98 11.32
N ALA A 378 1.12 16.63 12.47
CA ALA A 378 1.08 15.27 13.01
C ALA A 378 -0.35 14.77 13.24
N ILE A 379 -1.20 15.59 13.88
CA ILE A 379 -2.61 15.26 14.09
C ILE A 379 -3.33 15.08 12.75
N PHE A 380 -3.21 16.06 11.85
CA PHE A 380 -3.92 16.04 10.57
C PHE A 380 -3.57 14.81 9.72
N VAL A 381 -2.27 14.51 9.60
CA VAL A 381 -1.79 13.36 8.81
C VAL A 381 -2.25 12.05 9.43
N THR A 382 -2.14 11.90 10.76
CA THR A 382 -2.51 10.68 11.46
C THR A 382 -4.01 10.38 11.34
N PHE A 383 -4.86 11.40 11.50
CA PHE A 383 -6.32 11.25 11.31
C PHE A 383 -6.69 11.00 9.84
N THR A 384 -6.02 11.66 8.90
CA THR A 384 -6.24 11.43 7.47
C THR A 384 -5.86 10.00 7.09
N ASN A 385 -4.77 9.47 7.62
CA ASN A 385 -4.36 8.08 7.41
C ASN A 385 -5.43 7.10 7.91
N LEU A 386 -5.96 7.31 9.12
CA LEU A 386 -7.07 6.52 9.67
C LEU A 386 -8.32 6.60 8.77
N ALA A 387 -8.76 7.81 8.43
CA ALA A 387 -9.95 8.03 7.61
C ALA A 387 -9.83 7.38 6.23
N THR A 388 -8.65 7.50 5.61
CA THR A 388 -8.36 6.88 4.31
C THR A 388 -8.36 5.36 4.41
N SER A 389 -7.85 4.81 5.52
CA SER A 389 -7.84 3.37 5.76
C SER A 389 -9.26 2.80 5.88
N ILE A 390 -10.12 3.44 6.66
CA ILE A 390 -11.53 3.06 6.80
C ILE A 390 -12.26 3.21 5.46
N PHE A 391 -12.03 4.31 4.76
CA PHE A 391 -12.65 4.56 3.45
C PHE A 391 -12.25 3.51 2.41
N ALA A 392 -10.97 3.16 2.33
CA ALA A 392 -10.50 2.10 1.45
C ALA A 392 -11.03 0.71 1.87
N GLY A 393 -11.22 0.48 3.18
CA GLY A 393 -11.92 -0.70 3.68
C GLY A 393 -13.31 -0.85 3.05
N PHE A 394 -14.14 0.19 3.09
CA PHE A 394 -15.46 0.15 2.43
C PHE A 394 -15.36 -0.09 0.92
N VAL A 395 -14.36 0.47 0.23
CA VAL A 395 -14.13 0.21 -1.20
C VAL A 395 -13.85 -1.26 -1.47
N ILE A 396 -12.91 -1.86 -0.73
CA ILE A 396 -12.53 -3.26 -0.91
C ILE A 396 -13.68 -4.18 -0.51
N PHE A 397 -14.26 -4.00 0.67
CA PHE A 397 -15.29 -4.90 1.18
C PHE A 397 -16.62 -4.84 0.43
N SER A 398 -16.97 -3.69 -0.16
CA SER A 398 -18.12 -3.63 -1.08
C SER A 398 -17.91 -4.51 -2.32
N ILE A 399 -16.69 -4.54 -2.87
CA ILE A 399 -16.34 -5.37 -4.03
C ILE A 399 -16.20 -6.85 -3.63
N MET A 400 -15.62 -7.14 -2.47
CA MET A 400 -15.49 -8.51 -1.95
C MET A 400 -16.85 -9.12 -1.62
N GLY A 401 -17.80 -8.33 -1.09
CA GLY A 401 -19.17 -8.77 -0.87
C GLY A 401 -19.89 -9.17 -2.17
N PHE A 402 -19.68 -8.40 -3.24
CA PHE A 402 -20.13 -8.77 -4.59
C PHE A 402 -19.51 -10.09 -5.07
N LEU A 403 -18.19 -10.25 -4.92
CA LEU A 403 -17.49 -11.47 -5.33
C LEU A 403 -18.00 -12.71 -4.55
N ALA A 404 -18.20 -12.57 -3.23
CA ALA A 404 -18.76 -13.62 -2.38
C ALA A 404 -20.16 -14.03 -2.84
N ARG A 405 -21.02 -13.04 -3.12
CA ARG A 405 -22.37 -13.28 -3.63
C ARG A 405 -22.38 -14.00 -4.97
N GLN A 406 -21.49 -13.60 -5.88
CA GLN A 406 -21.34 -14.23 -7.21
C GLN A 406 -20.82 -15.67 -7.13
N MET A 407 -19.95 -15.98 -6.17
CA MET A 407 -19.40 -17.32 -6.00
C MET A 407 -20.23 -18.21 -5.05
N GLY A 408 -21.33 -17.68 -4.51
CA GLY A 408 -22.21 -18.39 -3.58
C GLY A 408 -21.50 -18.83 -2.30
N VAL A 409 -20.49 -18.08 -1.86
CA VAL A 409 -19.69 -18.38 -0.66
C VAL A 409 -19.80 -17.27 0.37
N SER A 410 -19.35 -17.54 1.59
CA SER A 410 -19.21 -16.52 2.61
C SER A 410 -18.16 -15.46 2.21
N VAL A 411 -18.31 -14.23 2.72
CA VAL A 411 -17.36 -13.13 2.45
C VAL A 411 -15.95 -13.50 2.91
N GLU A 412 -15.83 -14.31 3.95
CA GLU A 412 -14.54 -14.74 4.46
C GLU A 412 -13.77 -15.67 3.53
N GLU A 413 -14.45 -16.56 2.81
CA GLU A 413 -13.79 -17.49 1.90
C GLU A 413 -13.12 -16.80 0.71
N VAL A 414 -13.56 -15.58 0.39
CA VAL A 414 -13.04 -14.80 -0.75
C VAL A 414 -11.96 -13.81 -0.35
N ILE A 415 -11.90 -13.43 0.92
CA ILE A 415 -10.85 -12.55 1.41
C ILE A 415 -9.54 -13.35 1.42
N GLN A 416 -8.48 -12.74 0.92
CA GLN A 416 -7.14 -13.32 0.93
C GLN A 416 -6.17 -12.36 1.61
N SER A 417 -5.05 -12.87 2.12
CA SER A 417 -4.09 -12.05 2.85
C SER A 417 -3.05 -11.41 1.92
N GLY A 418 -2.71 -10.15 2.18
CA GLY A 418 -1.59 -9.46 1.55
C GLY A 418 -1.74 -9.26 0.04
N ALA A 419 -0.72 -9.65 -0.73
CA ALA A 419 -0.66 -9.45 -2.18
C ALA A 419 -1.76 -10.22 -2.93
N ALA A 420 -2.19 -11.36 -2.39
CA ALA A 420 -3.20 -12.21 -3.00
C ALA A 420 -4.56 -11.49 -3.12
N LEU A 421 -4.91 -10.63 -2.16
CA LEU A 421 -6.11 -9.79 -2.27
C LEU A 421 -6.07 -8.89 -3.52
N ALA A 422 -4.91 -8.28 -3.79
CA ALA A 422 -4.72 -7.32 -4.86
C ALA A 422 -4.61 -7.97 -6.24
N PHE A 423 -3.96 -9.14 -6.31
CA PHE A 423 -3.55 -9.76 -7.57
C PHE A 423 -4.33 -11.02 -7.92
N ILE A 424 -5.17 -11.54 -7.01
CA ILE A 424 -6.05 -12.69 -7.23
C ILE A 424 -7.51 -12.26 -7.00
N ALA A 425 -7.88 -11.95 -5.75
CA ALA A 425 -9.29 -11.73 -5.40
C ALA A 425 -9.90 -10.49 -6.10
N TYR A 426 -9.18 -9.38 -6.17
CA TYR A 426 -9.67 -8.18 -6.82
C TYR A 426 -9.79 -8.34 -8.36
N PRO A 427 -8.77 -8.85 -9.08
CA PRO A 427 -8.90 -9.17 -10.51
C PRO A 427 -10.05 -10.13 -10.79
N GLU A 428 -10.26 -11.12 -9.93
CA GLU A 428 -11.38 -12.04 -10.02
C GLU A 428 -12.73 -11.34 -9.92
N ALA A 429 -12.87 -10.39 -8.99
CA ALA A 429 -14.07 -9.57 -8.87
C ALA A 429 -14.28 -8.70 -10.13
N VAL A 430 -13.21 -8.06 -10.62
CA VAL A 430 -13.26 -7.18 -11.80
C VAL A 430 -13.71 -7.91 -13.05
N VAL A 431 -13.24 -9.13 -13.28
CA VAL A 431 -13.62 -9.94 -14.45
C VAL A 431 -15.13 -10.23 -14.51
N ARG A 432 -15.82 -10.26 -13.36
CA ARG A 432 -17.29 -10.43 -13.28
C ARG A 432 -18.06 -9.12 -13.44
N MET A 433 -17.39 -7.98 -13.51
CA MET A 433 -18.04 -6.69 -13.72
C MET A 433 -18.18 -6.38 -15.21
N PRO A 434 -19.23 -5.64 -15.63
CA PRO A 434 -19.28 -5.04 -16.95
C PRO A 434 -18.09 -4.09 -17.15
N LEU A 435 -17.52 -4.13 -18.36
CA LEU A 435 -16.32 -3.37 -18.76
C LEU A 435 -15.10 -3.68 -17.85
N PRO A 436 -14.69 -4.96 -17.73
CA PRO A 436 -13.68 -5.38 -16.75
C PRO A 436 -12.33 -4.67 -16.96
N ASN A 437 -11.95 -4.39 -18.21
CA ASN A 437 -10.72 -3.67 -18.55
C ASN A 437 -10.64 -2.28 -17.92
N VAL A 438 -11.74 -1.52 -17.92
CA VAL A 438 -11.76 -0.15 -17.36
C VAL A 438 -11.45 -0.20 -15.87
N TRP A 439 -12.13 -1.08 -15.14
CA TRP A 439 -11.93 -1.23 -13.70
C TRP A 439 -10.54 -1.78 -13.37
N ALA A 440 -10.02 -2.72 -14.16
CA ALA A 440 -8.67 -3.25 -14.01
C ALA A 440 -7.61 -2.14 -14.18
N VAL A 441 -7.71 -1.33 -15.25
CA VAL A 441 -6.80 -0.20 -15.47
C VAL A 441 -6.85 0.79 -14.32
N LEU A 442 -8.06 1.22 -13.90
CA LEU A 442 -8.20 2.20 -12.80
C LEU A 442 -7.57 1.67 -11.50
N PHE A 443 -7.79 0.40 -11.18
CA PHE A 443 -7.25 -0.22 -9.98
C PHE A 443 -5.74 -0.38 -10.02
N PHE A 444 -5.17 -0.97 -11.08
CA PHE A 444 -3.73 -1.22 -11.13
C PHE A 444 -2.90 0.06 -11.34
N VAL A 445 -3.43 1.06 -12.06
CA VAL A 445 -2.83 2.40 -12.12
C VAL A 445 -2.87 3.07 -10.75
N MET A 446 -3.98 2.95 -10.00
CA MET A 446 -4.04 3.43 -8.62
C MET A 446 -2.97 2.76 -7.74
N LEU A 447 -2.83 1.44 -7.79
CA LEU A 447 -1.82 0.72 -7.01
C LEU A 447 -0.39 1.10 -7.42
N PHE A 448 -0.14 1.27 -8.71
CA PHE A 448 1.15 1.74 -9.22
C PHE A 448 1.48 3.15 -8.68
N ILE A 449 0.52 4.08 -8.71
CA ILE A 449 0.68 5.44 -8.21
C ILE A 449 0.94 5.47 -6.68
N LEU A 450 0.20 4.66 -5.92
CA LEU A 450 0.42 4.49 -4.48
C LEU A 450 1.82 3.93 -4.17
N GLY A 451 2.24 2.94 -4.97
CA GLY A 451 3.54 2.29 -4.83
C GLY A 451 4.70 3.22 -5.18
N ILE A 452 4.66 3.87 -6.35
CA ILE A 452 5.73 4.77 -6.80
C ILE A 452 5.85 6.01 -5.89
N GLY A 453 4.71 6.55 -5.42
CA GLY A 453 4.70 7.68 -4.49
C GLY A 453 5.42 7.35 -3.17
N SER A 454 5.33 6.10 -2.72
CA SER A 454 6.06 5.62 -1.55
C SER A 454 7.55 5.43 -1.81
N GLN A 455 7.87 4.85 -2.97
CA GLN A 455 9.22 4.51 -3.35
C GLN A 455 10.13 5.72 -3.58
N VAL A 456 9.59 6.77 -4.19
CA VAL A 456 10.32 8.03 -4.41
C VAL A 456 10.89 8.56 -3.10
N VAL A 457 10.19 8.40 -1.98
CA VAL A 457 10.67 8.82 -0.65
C VAL A 457 11.83 7.97 -0.16
N PHE A 458 11.68 6.65 -0.28
CA PHE A 458 12.65 5.69 0.22
C PHE A 458 13.97 5.83 -0.51
N VAL A 459 13.91 5.95 -1.84
CA VAL A 459 15.07 6.23 -2.68
C VAL A 459 15.66 7.62 -2.35
N TYR A 460 14.82 8.64 -2.14
CA TYR A 460 15.30 9.98 -1.79
C TYR A 460 16.04 10.01 -0.44
N GLN A 461 15.58 9.24 0.56
CA GLN A 461 16.26 9.13 1.85
C GLN A 461 17.66 8.52 1.71
N ILE A 462 17.81 7.49 0.86
CA ILE A 462 19.12 6.88 0.57
C ILE A 462 19.97 7.86 -0.24
N TYR A 463 19.40 8.58 -1.20
CA TYR A 463 20.14 9.60 -1.98
C TYR A 463 20.67 10.75 -1.11
N THR A 464 19.89 11.21 -0.13
CA THR A 464 20.25 12.29 0.80
C THR A 464 21.24 11.82 1.87
N TYR A 465 21.62 10.56 1.85
CA TYR A 465 22.60 10.02 2.78
C TYR A 465 23.99 10.65 2.56
N GLU A 466 24.43 11.44 3.55
CA GLU A 466 25.81 11.88 3.63
C GLU A 466 26.68 10.80 4.30
N MET A 467 27.71 10.35 3.59
CA MET A 467 28.72 9.44 4.16
C MET A 467 29.40 10.07 5.38
N PRO A 468 29.74 9.28 6.42
CA PRO A 468 30.39 9.80 7.61
C PRO A 468 31.75 10.43 7.26
N ARG A 469 31.89 11.74 7.52
CA ARG A 469 33.18 12.46 7.45
C ARG A 469 33.79 12.57 8.84
N TYR A 470 35.10 12.32 8.95
CA TYR A 470 35.88 12.62 10.15
C TYR A 470 36.93 13.68 9.82
N GLY A 471 36.64 14.95 10.16
CA GLY A 471 37.50 16.07 9.76
C GLY A 471 37.62 16.14 8.23
N LYS A 472 38.84 16.04 7.70
CA LYS A 472 39.13 16.01 6.25
C LYS A 472 39.13 14.60 5.63
N TYR A 473 38.92 13.53 6.41
CA TYR A 473 39.03 12.15 5.94
C TYR A 473 37.69 11.58 5.49
N ILE A 474 37.64 11.10 4.24
CA ILE A 474 36.50 10.43 3.59
C ILE A 474 36.81 8.93 3.53
N PHE A 475 35.91 8.09 4.05
CA PHE A 475 36.10 6.63 3.99
C PHE A 475 35.99 6.09 2.55
N PRO A 476 36.78 5.06 2.19
CA PRO A 476 36.72 4.45 0.86
C PRO A 476 35.45 3.60 0.66
N ASN A 477 34.96 3.52 -0.58
CA ASN A 477 33.69 2.87 -0.93
C ASN A 477 33.59 1.40 -0.50
N TRP A 478 34.72 0.68 -0.37
CA TRP A 478 34.74 -0.70 0.12
C TRP A 478 34.42 -0.83 1.62
N ALA A 479 34.72 0.19 2.43
CA ALA A 479 34.35 0.22 3.85
C ALA A 479 32.84 0.46 4.05
N ASN A 480 32.20 1.19 3.13
CA ASN A 480 30.74 1.33 3.08
C ASN A 480 30.06 0.03 2.61
N ALA A 481 30.67 -0.72 1.69
CA ALA A 481 30.19 -2.04 1.30
C ALA A 481 30.24 -3.06 2.45
N ILE A 482 31.28 -3.01 3.30
CA ILE A 482 31.35 -3.79 4.55
C ILE A 482 30.25 -3.35 5.54
N GLY A 483 29.91 -2.06 5.58
CA GLY A 483 28.76 -1.54 6.35
C GLY A 483 27.40 -2.02 5.83
N ILE A 484 27.26 -2.24 4.53
CA ILE A 484 26.08 -2.81 3.88
C ILE A 484 25.96 -4.32 4.17
N LEU A 485 27.07 -5.05 4.27
CA LEU A 485 27.10 -6.45 4.72
C LEU A 485 26.73 -6.61 6.21
N ILE A 486 27.10 -5.64 7.06
CA ILE A 486 26.57 -5.53 8.44
C ILE A 486 25.06 -5.25 8.43
N GLY A 487 24.52 -4.75 7.32
CA GLY A 487 23.09 -4.58 7.06
C GLY A 487 22.26 -5.88 7.01
N LEU A 488 22.90 -7.06 6.89
CA LEU A 488 22.24 -8.36 7.13
C LEU A 488 21.93 -8.60 8.62
N SER A 489 22.44 -7.76 9.51
CA SER A 489 22.03 -7.65 10.90
C SER A 489 21.51 -6.23 11.14
N THR A 490 20.26 -5.98 10.78
CA THR A 490 19.58 -4.66 10.84
C THR A 490 19.73 -3.91 12.17
N LEU A 491 20.02 -4.63 13.26
CA LEU A 491 20.25 -4.09 14.61
C LEU A 491 21.73 -3.97 15.00
N ALA A 492 22.67 -4.62 14.33
CA ALA A 492 24.09 -4.63 14.71
C ALA A 492 24.80 -3.26 14.67
N PRO A 493 24.41 -2.27 13.85
CA PRO A 493 24.98 -0.93 13.95
C PRO A 493 24.82 -0.33 15.35
N MET A 494 23.75 -0.65 16.06
CA MET A 494 23.52 -0.13 17.41
C MET A 494 24.58 -0.59 18.43
N PRO A 495 24.80 -1.90 18.69
CA PRO A 495 25.86 -2.36 19.58
C PRO A 495 27.27 -2.05 19.04
N LEU A 496 27.51 -2.12 17.73
CA LEU A 496 28.83 -1.84 17.16
C LEU A 496 29.27 -0.39 17.37
N PHE A 497 28.39 0.58 17.07
CA PHE A 497 28.69 1.99 17.29
C PHE A 497 28.75 2.33 18.78
N PHE A 498 27.92 1.69 19.60
CA PHE A 498 27.97 1.84 21.05
C PHE A 498 29.32 1.36 21.62
N ILE A 499 29.74 0.13 21.29
CA ILE A 499 31.03 -0.45 21.71
C ILE A 499 32.19 0.40 21.20
N ARG A 500 32.16 0.82 19.92
CA ARG A 500 33.15 1.72 19.34
C ARG A 500 33.23 3.03 20.11
N ARG A 501 32.09 3.60 20.52
CA ARG A 501 32.04 4.87 21.24
C ARG A 501 32.58 4.74 22.67
N VAL A 502 32.28 3.64 23.35
CA VAL A 502 32.82 3.31 24.68
C VAL A 502 34.33 3.04 24.62
N TRP A 503 34.82 2.46 23.52
CA TRP A 503 36.24 2.15 23.35
C TRP A 503 37.10 3.37 22.99
N LYS A 504 36.61 4.26 22.12
CA LYS A 504 37.37 5.43 21.63
C LYS A 504 37.00 6.78 22.28
N GLY A 505 35.93 6.84 23.05
CA GLY A 505 35.37 8.06 23.63
C GLY A 505 35.44 8.12 25.16
N PRO A 506 35.05 9.26 25.75
CA PRO A 506 34.93 9.39 27.20
C PRO A 506 33.84 8.46 27.73
N ARG A 507 34.14 7.66 28.76
CA ARG A 507 33.23 6.66 29.35
C ARG A 507 32.32 7.25 30.43
N ASP A 508 31.80 8.45 30.20
CA ASP A 508 30.99 9.19 31.15
C ASP A 508 29.59 9.51 30.58
N ARG A 509 28.74 10.16 31.38
CA ARG A 509 27.39 10.56 30.96
C ARG A 509 27.38 11.52 29.76
N SER A 510 28.52 12.09 29.36
CA SER A 510 28.61 12.97 28.19
C SER A 510 28.26 12.26 26.87
N MET A 511 28.36 10.93 26.80
CA MET A 511 27.99 10.13 25.63
C MET A 511 26.50 10.16 25.29
N PHE A 512 25.65 10.39 26.30
CA PHE A 512 24.20 10.49 26.15
C PHE A 512 23.71 11.94 26.15
N ARG A 513 24.63 12.91 26.22
CA ARG A 513 24.29 14.34 26.16
C ARG A 513 24.37 14.85 24.73
N PRO A 514 23.46 15.76 24.33
CA PRO A 514 23.55 16.42 23.03
C PRO A 514 24.90 17.13 22.84
N LYS A 515 25.43 17.07 21.61
CA LYS A 515 26.62 17.85 21.23
C LYS A 515 26.26 19.34 21.19
N LYS A 516 27.26 20.22 21.32
CA LYS A 516 27.08 21.68 21.13
C LYS A 516 26.51 22.07 19.77
N THR A 517 26.65 21.19 18.77
CA THR A 517 26.11 21.35 17.40
C THR A 517 24.66 20.86 17.25
N TRP A 518 24.05 20.33 18.32
CA TRP A 518 22.62 20.08 18.40
C TRP A 518 21.92 21.39 18.77
N GLY A 519 21.00 21.82 17.92
CA GLY A 519 20.33 23.10 18.07
C GLY A 519 19.30 23.31 16.96
N PRO A 520 18.57 24.44 17.00
CA PRO A 520 17.57 24.74 16.00
C PRO A 520 18.19 24.89 14.62
N ALA A 521 17.48 24.45 13.58
CA ALA A 521 17.83 24.69 12.19
C ALA A 521 17.93 26.21 11.96
N VAL A 522 19.14 26.70 11.67
CA VAL A 522 19.35 28.10 11.30
C VAL A 522 18.63 28.36 9.97
N GLU A 523 17.84 29.43 9.89
CA GLU A 523 17.16 29.83 8.65
C GLU A 523 18.18 29.84 7.50
N LYS A 524 17.98 28.97 6.50
CA LYS A 524 18.74 29.04 5.26
C LYS A 524 18.36 30.36 4.57
N SER A 525 19.19 31.40 4.69
CA SER A 525 19.06 32.59 3.85
C SER A 525 19.06 32.13 2.39
N LYS A 526 18.08 32.60 1.60
CA LYS A 526 17.81 32.16 0.22
C LYS A 526 18.97 32.36 -0.78
N ASP A 527 20.11 32.90 -0.36
CA ASP A 527 21.21 33.30 -1.25
C ASP A 527 22.31 32.25 -1.46
N THR A 528 22.23 31.04 -0.88
CA THR A 528 23.28 30.00 -1.02
C THR A 528 22.84 28.77 -1.84
N VAL A 529 21.84 28.90 -2.70
CA VAL A 529 21.40 27.82 -3.62
C VAL A 529 22.03 27.98 -5.03
N SER A 530 22.72 29.09 -5.30
CA SER A 530 23.27 29.40 -6.62
C SER A 530 24.71 28.95 -6.88
N THR A 531 25.44 28.38 -5.89
CA THR A 531 26.91 28.18 -6.03
C THR A 531 27.44 26.83 -5.57
N VAL A 532 26.59 25.79 -5.56
CA VAL A 532 27.06 24.40 -5.46
C VAL A 532 26.70 23.64 -6.72
N SER A 533 27.15 24.16 -7.86
CA SER A 533 27.29 23.41 -9.10
C SER A 533 28.74 23.51 -9.56
N VAL A 534 29.40 22.35 -9.57
CA VAL A 534 30.58 22.02 -10.37
C VAL A 534 31.84 22.87 -10.10
N LYS A 535 32.75 22.34 -9.26
CA LYS A 535 34.18 22.42 -9.55
C LYS A 535 34.75 21.01 -9.62
N VAL A 536 34.72 20.50 -10.86
CA VAL A 536 35.57 19.39 -11.32
C VAL A 536 37.03 19.83 -11.17
N SER A 537 37.84 18.91 -10.68
CA SER A 537 39.27 19.04 -10.44
C SER A 537 40.02 19.04 -11.78
N GLU A 538 41.02 19.92 -11.94
CA GLU A 538 42.23 19.69 -12.78
C GLU A 538 43.29 20.79 -12.49
N PRO A 539 44.58 20.60 -12.86
CA PRO A 539 45.70 20.61 -11.90
C PRO A 539 46.70 21.77 -12.07
N LEU A 540 47.68 21.80 -11.16
CA LEU A 540 48.91 22.60 -11.07
C LEU A 540 49.23 23.63 -12.19
N GLY A 541 49.50 24.86 -11.77
CA GLY A 541 50.25 25.86 -12.56
C GLY A 541 50.80 26.98 -11.67
N ASN A 542 52.12 27.11 -11.66
CA ASN A 542 52.91 28.15 -10.98
C ASN A 542 52.50 29.57 -11.41
N HIS A 543 52.60 30.55 -10.50
CA HIS A 543 53.37 31.77 -10.75
C HIS A 543 53.57 32.58 -9.45
N GLU A 544 54.85 32.87 -9.18
CA GLU A 544 55.36 33.87 -8.25
C GLU A 544 54.95 35.29 -8.68
N THR A 545 54.75 36.21 -7.73
CA THR A 545 55.55 37.43 -7.46
C THR A 545 54.70 38.53 -6.79
N GLN A 546 55.30 39.15 -5.76
CA GLN A 546 55.31 40.57 -5.33
C GLN A 546 53.98 41.37 -5.39
N GLU A 547 53.61 42.24 -4.45
CA GLU A 547 54.41 43.27 -3.80
C GLU A 547 53.60 43.95 -2.66
N ASN A 548 54.32 44.69 -1.82
CA ASN A 548 53.92 45.39 -0.60
C ASN A 548 52.91 46.54 -0.78
N THR A 549 52.20 46.88 0.30
CA THR A 549 52.17 48.19 1.04
C THR A 549 50.80 48.41 1.73
N ALA A 550 50.79 48.50 3.08
CA ALA A 550 50.58 49.73 3.89
C ALA A 550 49.15 50.31 3.75
N VAL A 551 48.36 50.52 4.82
CA VAL A 551 48.64 51.15 6.13
C VAL A 551 47.82 50.46 7.23
#